data_AF-A0A1J3ECE5-F1
#
_entry.id   AF-A0A1J3ECE5-F1
#
_cell.length_a   1.000
_cell.length_b   1.000
_cell.length_c   1.000
_cell.angle_alpha   90.00
_cell.angle_beta   90.00
_cell.angle_gamma   90.00
#
_symmetry.space_group_name_H-M   'P 1'
#
loop_
_entity.id
_entity.type
_entity.pdbx_description
1 polymer ?
#
loop_
_entity_poly.entity_id
_entity_poly.type
_entity_poly.pdbx_seq_one_letter_code
_entity_poly.pdbx_strand_id
1 'polypeptide(L)'
;GGSYRRWWNDQRMWLIRGLTSFFFALIEFTLKTLNLSTFGFNVTSKTDDEELNKRYEQEIFHFGSSSYMFLPVTTVAIVNLLALVWGLYCLFAWREECVLELMLASFAVVNCLPIYESIIMRKDDGKLPNMVCFSAGAVTFVLIVSGYFFFK
;
A
#
# COMPACT_ATOMS: atom_id res chain seq x y z
N GLY A 1 -22.05 -15.92 5.09
CA GLY A 1 -22.48 -14.69 5.78
C GLY A 1 -21.34 -14.18 6.62
N GLY A 2 -20.85 -12.97 6.37
CA GLY A 2 -19.73 -12.37 7.11
C GLY A 2 -20.18 -11.08 7.82
N SER A 3 -19.57 -10.78 8.97
CA SER A 3 -19.80 -9.52 9.67
C SER A 3 -19.30 -8.32 8.85
N TYR A 4 -19.80 -7.11 9.14
CA TYR A 4 -19.33 -5.86 8.51
C TYR A 4 -17.80 -5.71 8.61
N ARG A 5 -17.23 -6.03 9.78
CA ARG A 5 -15.79 -6.01 10.02
C ARG A 5 -15.04 -6.97 9.09
N ARG A 6 -15.57 -8.18 8.90
CA ARG A 6 -14.97 -9.17 7.99
C ARG A 6 -15.01 -8.70 6.54
N TRP A 7 -16.13 -8.13 6.10
CA TRP A 7 -16.24 -7.56 4.77
C TRP A 7 -15.23 -6.42 4.54
N TRP A 8 -15.07 -5.53 5.52
CA TRP A 8 -14.10 -4.43 5.42
C TRP A 8 -12.65 -4.94 5.38
N ASN A 9 -12.31 -5.92 6.21
CA ASN A 9 -11.00 -6.55 6.19
C ASN A 9 -10.72 -7.24 4.85
N ASP A 10 -11.73 -7.87 4.23
CA ASP A 10 -11.60 -8.43 2.88
C ASP A 10 -11.29 -7.35 1.84
N GLN A 11 -11.90 -6.17 1.90
CA GLN A 11 -11.59 -5.05 0.99
C GLN A 11 -10.13 -4.61 1.11
N ARG A 12 -9.64 -4.44 2.34
CA ARG A 12 -8.24 -4.10 2.62
C ARG A 12 -7.28 -5.15 2.06
N MET A 13 -7.57 -6.42 2.33
CA MET A 13 -6.72 -7.51 1.87
C MET A 13 -6.76 -7.66 0.35
N TRP A 14 -7.89 -7.38 -0.29
CA TRP A 14 -8.00 -7.38 -1.75
C TRP A 14 -7.09 -6.33 -2.39
N LEU A 15 -7.08 -5.10 -1.86
CA LEU A 15 -6.18 -4.03 -2.31
C LEU A 15 -4.71 -4.39 -2.11
N ILE A 16 -4.34 -4.90 -0.92
CA ILE A 16 -2.97 -5.31 -0.62
C ILE A 16 -2.55 -6.42 -1.60
N ARG A 17 -3.36 -7.45 -1.83
CA ARG A 17 -3.02 -8.55 -2.75
C ARG A 17 -2.86 -8.08 -4.18
N GLY A 18 -3.71 -7.16 -4.64
CA GLY A 18 -3.61 -6.55 -5.96
C GLY A 18 -2.30 -5.82 -6.18
N LEU A 19 -1.93 -4.95 -5.25
CA LEU A 19 -0.73 -4.10 -5.34
C LEU A 19 0.57 -4.80 -4.94
N THR A 20 0.49 -6.00 -4.36
CA THR A 20 1.66 -6.80 -3.98
C THR A 20 1.70 -8.08 -4.80
N SER A 21 1.08 -9.16 -4.35
CA SER A 21 1.17 -10.48 -4.96
C SER A 21 0.88 -10.51 -6.46
N PHE A 22 -0.21 -9.87 -6.91
CA PHE A 22 -0.57 -9.89 -8.34
C PHE A 22 0.34 -9.01 -9.18
N PHE A 23 0.74 -7.85 -8.66
CA PHE A 23 1.70 -6.97 -9.33
C PHE A 23 3.05 -7.66 -9.55
N PHE A 24 3.61 -8.28 -8.51
CA PHE A 24 4.88 -9.00 -8.63
C PHE A 24 4.75 -10.28 -9.47
N ALA A 25 3.64 -11.01 -9.38
CA ALA A 25 3.38 -12.17 -10.23
C ALA A 25 3.28 -11.79 -11.71
N LEU A 26 2.69 -10.63 -12.03
CA LEU A 26 2.63 -10.11 -13.40
C LEU A 26 4.04 -9.80 -13.93
N ILE A 27 4.87 -9.11 -13.14
CA ILE A 27 6.27 -8.83 -13.49
C ILE A 27 7.02 -10.13 -13.74
N GLU A 28 6.91 -11.10 -12.82
CA GLU A 28 7.57 -12.39 -12.94
C GLU A 28 7.12 -13.14 -14.20
N PHE A 29 5.82 -13.18 -14.46
CA PHE A 29 5.26 -13.80 -15.65
C PHE A 29 5.81 -13.16 -16.92
N THR A 30 5.80 -11.83 -17.02
CA THR A 30 6.35 -11.11 -18.17
C THR A 30 7.85 -11.39 -18.36
N LEU A 31 8.64 -11.37 -17.29
CA LEU A 31 10.08 -11.66 -17.37
C LEU A 31 10.37 -13.09 -17.80
N LYS A 32 9.55 -14.06 -17.36
CA LYS A 32 9.63 -15.45 -17.81
C LYS A 32 9.26 -15.59 -19.29
N THR A 33 8.19 -14.94 -19.75
CA THR A 33 7.79 -14.95 -21.16
C THR A 33 8.88 -14.38 -22.07
N LEU A 34 9.62 -13.37 -21.60
CA LEU A 34 10.74 -12.77 -22.33
C LEU A 34 12.06 -13.54 -22.19
N ASN A 35 12.08 -14.69 -21.49
CA ASN A 35 13.29 -15.45 -21.14
C ASN A 35 14.37 -14.60 -20.42
N LEU A 36 13.96 -13.57 -19.67
CA LEU A 36 14.86 -12.66 -18.96
C LEU A 36 15.15 -13.09 -17.52
N SER A 37 14.48 -14.12 -16.98
CA SER A 37 14.65 -14.50 -15.57
C SER A 37 14.47 -15.98 -15.28
N THR A 38 15.19 -16.45 -14.26
CA THR A 38 15.03 -17.76 -13.60
C THR A 38 14.80 -17.54 -12.11
N PHE A 39 13.65 -16.95 -11.73
CA PHE A 39 13.31 -16.77 -10.31
C PHE A 39 13.19 -18.11 -9.60
N GLY A 40 13.91 -18.28 -8.49
CA GLY A 40 13.78 -19.41 -7.56
C GLY A 40 12.76 -19.11 -6.47
N PHE A 41 11.92 -20.09 -6.14
CA PHE A 41 10.99 -19.99 -5.02
C PHE A 41 11.72 -20.33 -3.71
N ASN A 42 12.01 -19.32 -2.90
CA ASN A 42 12.51 -19.55 -1.55
C ASN A 42 11.33 -19.69 -0.58
N VAL A 43 11.26 -20.81 0.14
CA VAL A 43 10.21 -21.04 1.14
C VAL A 43 10.48 -20.12 2.33
N THR A 44 9.49 -19.30 2.69
CA THR A 44 9.59 -18.50 3.91
C THR A 44 9.51 -19.39 5.13
N SER A 45 10.42 -19.20 6.09
CA SER A 45 10.39 -19.93 7.35
C SER A 45 9.16 -19.51 8.16
N LYS A 46 8.27 -20.45 8.45
CA LYS A 46 7.19 -20.28 9.42
C LYS A 46 7.71 -20.70 10.79
N THR A 47 8.59 -19.90 11.37
CA THR A 47 8.97 -20.06 12.78
C THR A 47 7.82 -19.58 13.64
N ASP A 48 7.49 -20.31 14.71
CA ASP A 48 6.50 -19.89 15.72
C ASP A 48 7.05 -18.69 16.49
N ASP A 49 6.78 -17.49 15.98
CA ASP A 49 7.03 -16.23 16.67
C ASP A 49 5.75 -15.86 17.45
N GLU A 50 5.84 -15.94 18.78
CA GLU A 50 4.73 -15.72 19.68
C GLU A 50 4.17 -14.28 19.58
N GLU A 51 5.01 -13.29 19.25
CA GLU A 51 4.56 -11.91 19.06
C GLU A 51 3.84 -11.71 17.72
N LEU A 52 4.30 -12.38 16.66
CA LEU A 52 3.57 -12.42 15.39
C LEU A 52 2.20 -13.05 15.57
N ASN A 53 2.12 -14.16 16.32
CA ASN A 53 0.85 -14.83 16.56
C ASN A 53 -0.11 -13.97 17.40
N LYS A 54 0.39 -13.30 18.45
CA LYS A 54 -0.41 -12.34 19.25
C LYS A 54 -0.99 -11.22 18.39
N ARG A 55 -0.20 -10.63 17.48
CA ARG A 55 -0.68 -9.58 16.56
C ARG A 55 -1.73 -10.10 15.58
N TYR A 56 -1.55 -11.32 15.08
CA TYR A 56 -2.52 -11.97 14.20
C TYR A 56 -3.88 -12.17 14.88
N GLU A 57 -3.90 -12.72 16.10
CA GLU A 57 -5.14 -12.91 16.89
C GLU A 57 -5.84 -11.58 17.23
N GLN A 58 -5.07 -10.48 17.32
CA GLN A 58 -5.60 -9.14 17.55
C GLN A 58 -6.05 -8.43 16.25
N GLU A 59 -5.96 -9.09 15.09
CA GLU A 59 -6.19 -8.53 13.75
C GLU A 59 -5.30 -7.30 13.42
N ILE A 60 -4.10 -7.25 13.98
CA ILE A 60 -3.12 -6.19 13.72
C ILE A 60 -2.20 -6.63 12.58
N PHE A 61 -2.14 -5.82 11.52
CA PHE A 61 -1.25 -6.09 10.39
C PHE A 61 0.22 -6.08 10.82
N HIS A 62 0.99 -7.04 10.32
CA HIS A 62 2.43 -7.08 10.52
C HIS A 62 3.14 -6.77 9.20
N PHE A 63 3.93 -5.69 9.18
CA PHE A 63 4.67 -5.23 8.00
C PHE A 63 6.19 -5.36 8.13
N GLY A 64 6.67 -5.82 9.29
CA GLY A 64 8.10 -5.82 9.63
C GLY A 64 8.98 -6.77 8.84
N SER A 65 8.39 -7.74 8.12
CA SER A 65 9.15 -8.53 7.17
C SER A 65 9.73 -7.59 6.12
N SER A 66 11.06 -7.55 6.04
CA SER A 66 11.82 -6.62 5.17
C SER A 66 11.66 -6.96 3.69
N SER A 67 10.44 -6.85 3.18
CA SER A 67 10.04 -7.19 1.83
C SER A 67 9.69 -5.93 1.06
N TYR A 68 10.38 -5.74 -0.06
CA TYR A 68 10.03 -4.72 -1.05
C TYR A 68 8.64 -4.95 -1.68
N MET A 69 7.97 -6.06 -1.37
CA MET A 69 6.59 -6.29 -1.79
C MET A 69 5.63 -5.22 -1.27
N PHE A 70 5.92 -4.58 -0.13
CA PHE A 70 5.07 -3.50 0.39
C PHE A 70 5.29 -2.15 -0.30
N LEU A 71 6.31 -2.02 -1.15
CA LEU A 71 6.64 -0.75 -1.79
C LEU A 71 5.46 -0.21 -2.63
N PRO A 72 4.86 -0.96 -3.57
CA PRO A 72 3.81 -0.41 -4.42
C PRO A 72 2.56 -0.01 -3.64
N VAL A 73 2.13 -0.84 -2.68
CA VAL A 73 0.96 -0.52 -1.85
C VAL A 73 1.20 0.72 -0.97
N THR A 74 2.42 0.89 -0.46
CA THR A 74 2.79 2.08 0.33
C THR A 74 2.81 3.33 -0.54
N THR A 75 3.39 3.25 -1.74
CA THR A 75 3.39 4.36 -2.72
C THR A 75 1.96 4.77 -3.09
N VAL A 76 1.09 3.81 -3.39
CA VAL A 76 -0.32 4.09 -3.73
C VAL A 76 -1.07 4.73 -2.56
N ALA A 77 -0.81 4.28 -1.32
CA ALA A 77 -1.38 4.90 -0.13
C ALA A 77 -0.96 6.37 -0.02
N ILE A 78 0.34 6.67 -0.08
CA ILE A 78 0.85 8.05 0.02
C ILE A 78 0.28 8.93 -1.10
N VAL A 79 0.24 8.45 -2.35
CA VAL A 79 -0.34 9.19 -3.49
C VAL A 79 -1.81 9.51 -3.26
N ASN A 80 -2.62 8.54 -2.82
CA ASN A 80 -4.05 8.76 -2.55
C ASN A 80 -4.27 9.73 -1.39
N LEU A 81 -3.41 9.70 -0.35
CA LEU A 81 -3.47 10.65 0.74
C LEU A 81 -3.20 12.08 0.26
N LEU A 82 -2.14 12.27 -0.56
CA LEU A 82 -1.82 13.57 -1.14
C LEU A 82 -2.92 14.07 -2.08
N ALA A 83 -3.47 13.18 -2.91
CA ALA A 83 -4.59 13.49 -3.80
C ALA A 83 -5.84 13.92 -3.02
N LEU A 84 -6.15 13.25 -1.90
CA LEU A 84 -7.27 13.63 -1.05
C LEU A 84 -7.06 15.02 -0.43
N VAL A 85 -5.87 15.31 0.10
CA VAL A 85 -5.54 16.64 0.67
C VAL A 85 -5.64 17.72 -0.40
N TRP A 86 -5.07 17.47 -1.58
CA TRP A 86 -5.13 18.41 -2.69
C TRP A 86 -6.56 18.64 -3.20
N GLY A 87 -7.33 17.57 -3.39
CA GLY A 87 -8.72 17.66 -3.82
C GLY A 87 -9.59 18.43 -2.82
N LEU A 88 -9.39 18.22 -1.51
CA LEU A 88 -10.10 18.99 -0.48
C LEU A 88 -9.72 20.47 -0.54
N TYR A 89 -8.43 20.77 -0.75
CA TYR A 89 -7.98 22.14 -0.95
C TYR A 89 -8.65 22.79 -2.17
N CYS A 90 -8.69 22.13 -3.33
CA CYS A 90 -9.37 22.64 -4.52
C CYS A 90 -10.88 22.83 -4.30
N LEU A 91 -11.54 21.89 -3.62
CA LEU A 91 -12.97 21.99 -3.31
C LEU A 91 -13.28 23.23 -2.46
N PHE A 92 -12.49 23.48 -1.41
CA PHE A 92 -12.74 24.61 -0.51
C PHE A 92 -12.28 25.95 -1.09
N ALA A 93 -11.15 25.97 -1.78
CA ALA A 93 -10.57 27.20 -2.28
C ALA A 93 -11.19 27.64 -3.61
N TRP A 94 -11.37 26.71 -4.55
CA TRP A 94 -11.68 27.00 -5.96
C TRP A 94 -13.08 26.50 -6.37
N ARG A 95 -13.81 25.82 -5.46
CA ARG A 95 -15.16 25.26 -5.69
C ARG A 95 -15.23 24.34 -6.91
N GLU A 96 -14.13 23.63 -7.21
CA GLU A 96 -14.12 22.61 -8.25
C GLU A 96 -14.93 21.38 -7.83
N GLU A 97 -15.76 20.86 -8.74
CA GLU A 97 -16.58 19.68 -8.48
C GLU A 97 -15.78 18.39 -8.78
N CYS A 98 -14.99 17.94 -7.81
CA CYS A 98 -14.24 16.67 -7.86
C CYS A 98 -14.86 15.60 -6.94
N VAL A 99 -16.18 15.43 -6.98
CA VAL A 99 -16.92 14.61 -6.01
C VAL A 99 -16.53 13.13 -6.10
N LEU A 100 -16.42 12.59 -7.31
CA LEU A 100 -16.10 11.17 -7.52
C LEU A 100 -14.64 10.87 -7.18
N GLU A 101 -13.71 11.74 -7.56
CA GLU A 101 -12.30 11.62 -7.25
C GLU A 101 -12.06 11.67 -5.74
N LEU A 102 -12.70 12.62 -5.05
CA LEU A 102 -12.64 12.72 -3.60
C LEU A 102 -13.25 11.50 -2.90
N MET A 103 -14.37 10.98 -3.41
CA MET A 103 -14.98 9.77 -2.88
C MET A 103 -14.04 8.55 -3.01
N LEU A 104 -13.43 8.37 -4.19
CA LEU A 104 -12.49 7.28 -4.46
C LEU A 104 -11.20 7.41 -3.64
N ALA A 105 -10.60 8.59 -3.60
CA ALA A 105 -9.40 8.87 -2.80
C ALA A 105 -9.68 8.67 -1.31
N SER A 106 -10.84 9.13 -0.81
CA SER A 106 -11.28 8.88 0.57
C SER A 106 -11.42 7.39 0.84
N PHE A 107 -12.07 6.64 -0.03
CA PHE A 107 -12.23 5.19 0.13
C PHE A 107 -10.88 4.48 0.17
N ALA A 108 -9.95 4.84 -0.72
CA ALA A 108 -8.58 4.31 -0.72
C ALA A 108 -7.85 4.64 0.59
N VAL A 109 -7.92 5.88 1.06
CA VAL A 109 -7.30 6.34 2.31
C VAL A 109 -7.83 5.58 3.52
N VAL A 110 -9.16 5.40 3.66
CA VAL A 110 -9.74 4.66 4.80
C VAL A 110 -9.33 3.18 4.79
N ASN A 111 -9.19 2.58 3.60
CA ASN A 111 -8.68 1.22 3.49
C ASN A 111 -7.17 1.11 3.80
N CYS A 112 -6.40 2.16 3.52
CA CYS A 112 -4.96 2.22 3.79
C CYS A 112 -4.61 2.68 5.23
N LEU A 113 -5.58 2.87 6.12
CA LEU A 113 -5.31 3.27 7.52
C LEU A 113 -4.23 2.43 8.23
N PRO A 114 -4.21 1.08 8.13
CA PRO A 114 -3.16 0.28 8.77
C PRO A 114 -1.76 0.59 8.25
N ILE A 115 -1.64 1.04 6.99
CA ILE A 115 -0.37 1.44 6.37
C ILE A 115 0.08 2.77 6.98
N TYR A 116 -0.78 3.78 7.05
CA TYR A 116 -0.41 5.07 7.67
C TYR A 116 -0.07 4.92 9.15
N GLU A 117 -0.84 4.12 9.87
CA GLU A 117 -0.58 3.78 11.27
C GLU A 117 0.80 3.15 11.44
N SER A 118 1.19 2.25 10.52
CA SER A 118 2.51 1.61 10.53
C SER A 118 3.67 2.56 10.22
N ILE A 119 3.46 3.64 9.47
CA ILE A 119 4.50 4.62 9.12
C ILE A 119 4.68 5.64 10.24
N ILE A 120 3.57 6.14 10.81
CA ILE A 120 3.57 7.34 11.67
C ILE A 120 3.53 6.97 13.15
N MET A 121 2.68 6.00 13.53
CA MET A 121 2.28 5.81 14.92
C MET A 121 3.05 4.65 15.59
N ARG A 122 3.39 3.62 14.83
CA ARG A 122 4.01 2.40 15.35
C ARG A 122 5.52 2.50 15.51
N LYS A 123 6.02 1.98 16.63
CA LYS A 123 7.46 1.85 16.94
C LYS A 123 7.91 0.40 17.16
N ASP A 124 6.97 -0.54 17.11
CA ASP A 124 7.20 -1.97 17.29
C ASP A 124 7.76 -2.64 16.02
N ASP A 125 8.14 -3.91 16.13
CA ASP A 125 8.70 -4.69 15.02
C ASP A 125 7.69 -4.98 13.89
N GLY A 126 6.41 -4.68 14.08
CA GLY A 126 5.41 -4.81 13.03
C GLY A 126 5.22 -3.57 12.15
N LYS A 127 5.98 -2.50 12.39
CA LYS A 127 5.99 -1.30 11.54
C LYS A 127 6.55 -1.59 10.15
N LEU A 128 6.25 -0.71 9.18
CA LEU A 128 6.89 -0.79 7.87
C LEU A 128 8.40 -0.53 7.99
N PRO A 129 9.25 -1.29 7.28
CA PRO A 129 10.68 -1.04 7.27
C PRO A 129 10.98 0.37 6.75
N ASN A 130 11.83 1.12 7.45
CA ASN A 130 12.16 2.51 7.10
C ASN A 130 12.65 2.66 5.65
N MET A 131 13.37 1.66 5.14
CA MET A 131 13.87 1.65 3.76
C MET A 131 12.71 1.61 2.74
N VAL A 132 11.63 0.88 3.03
CA VAL A 132 10.45 0.83 2.17
C VAL A 132 9.71 2.18 2.21
N CYS A 133 9.55 2.78 3.40
CA CYS A 133 8.94 4.09 3.53
C CYS A 133 9.70 5.18 2.78
N PHE A 134 11.03 5.20 2.91
CA PHE A 134 11.89 6.16 2.20
C PHE A 134 11.78 5.98 0.68
N SER A 135 11.92 4.75 0.20
CA SER A 135 11.78 4.44 -1.23
C SER A 135 10.39 4.78 -1.76
N ALA A 136 9.32 4.51 -0.99
CA ALA A 136 7.96 4.87 -1.37
C ALA A 136 7.81 6.39 -1.52
N GLY A 137 8.32 7.17 -0.56
CA GLY A 137 8.33 8.62 -0.63
C GLY A 137 9.09 9.14 -1.86
N ALA A 138 10.26 8.57 -2.16
CA ALA A 138 11.04 8.93 -3.35
C ALA A 138 10.29 8.61 -4.64
N VAL A 139 9.69 7.41 -4.75
CA VAL A 139 8.88 7.02 -5.92
C VAL A 139 7.67 7.94 -6.08
N THR A 140 6.94 8.23 -5.00
CA THR A 140 5.81 9.17 -5.01
C THR A 140 6.25 10.55 -5.51
N PHE A 141 7.37 11.07 -5.02
CA PHE A 141 7.90 12.36 -5.48
C PHE A 141 8.19 12.35 -6.99
N VAL A 142 8.85 11.31 -7.49
CA VAL A 142 9.13 11.14 -8.93
C VAL A 142 7.83 11.07 -9.74
N LEU A 143 6.81 10.34 -9.27
CA LEU A 143 5.51 10.25 -9.95
C LEU A 143 4.83 11.62 -10.05
N ILE A 144 4.85 12.41 -8.98
CA ILE A 144 4.24 13.75 -8.96
C ILE A 144 4.98 14.70 -9.89
N VAL A 145 6.33 14.74 -9.83
CA VAL A 145 7.14 15.61 -10.69
C VAL A 145 7.00 15.22 -12.16
N SER A 146 7.02 13.92 -12.46
CA SER A 146 6.80 13.40 -13.81
C SER A 146 5.42 13.80 -14.32
N GLY A 147 4.36 13.58 -13.53
CA GLY A 147 3.00 14.00 -13.87
C GLY A 147 2.91 15.51 -14.14
N TYR A 148 3.54 16.33 -13.30
CA TYR A 148 3.60 17.77 -13.51
C TYR A 148 4.31 18.16 -14.82
N PHE A 149 5.35 17.43 -15.24
CA PHE A 149 6.05 17.71 -16.48
C PHE A 149 5.28 17.27 -17.73
N PHE A 150 4.59 16.12 -17.69
CA PHE A 150 3.87 15.57 -18.84
C PHE A 150 2.49 16.20 -19.07
N PHE A 151 1.81 16.66 -18.02
CA PHE A 151 0.45 17.23 -18.10
C PHE A 151 0.42 18.75 -18.05
N LYS A 152 1.59 19.40 -18.12
CA LYS A 152 1.73 20.84 -18.34
C LYS A 152 1.84 21.15 -19.82
#